data_AF-A0A091KLW3-F1
#
_entry.id   AF-A0A091KLW3-F1
#
_cell.length_a   1.000
_cell.length_b   1.000
_cell.length_c   1.000
_cell.angle_alpha   90.00
_cell.angle_beta   90.00
_cell.angle_gamma   90.00
#
_symmetry.space_group_name_H-M   'P 1'
#
loop_
_entity.id
_entity.type
_entity.pdbx_description
1 polymer ?
#
loop_
_entity_poly.entity_id
_entity_poly.type
_entity_poly.pdbx_seq_one_letter_code
_entity_poly.pdbx_strand_id
1 'polypeptide(L)'
;QTDPVDYVESLCENMQLFPKEDFLTGDQLLFEYKPEIIADALNQLSPQRANLVLLSAANEGQCHLKERWFGTQYSVEDIDKYWSDLWASDFELNQDLHLPEENKYIATDFALKIADCPETEYPVKTLSTQQGCLWYRKDDKFKIPKGYVRFHLISPLIQQSAENIVLFDTFVNILSHNLGEPAYEADVAQLEYKLVAGEHGLVIRVKGFNHKLPLLFQLIIDYLTDFSFTPAVFEMITEQLKKTYFNILIKPETLAKDVRLLILEHGRWSMIDKYQTLMNGLSIEALSSFVKAFKSQLFVEGLVQGNFTSREAKDFLNYVVQKLQFAPLAHPCPVQFRVVDLPNTHLLCKVKTLNKGDANSEVTVYYQSGARNLREYTLMELLVMHMEEPCFDFLRTKQTLGYHVYPTCRNTSGILGFSVTVATQATKYNSELVDKKIEEFLSCFEEKIKQLTEDAFNTQVTALIKLKECEDSHLGEEVDRNWNEVVTQQYLFDRLAREIEALKSVTKSDLVTWFQDHRSNNKKALSVHVVGYGKHEGDSEVMAVSEVQNSSSGEIPHLILLPPTSLTNVTSIKDIKAYTSTLNVLPYHKILK
;
A
#
# COMPACT_ATOMS: atom_id res chain seq x y z
N GLN A 1 -2.49 18.64 -6.76
CA GLN A 1 -1.98 18.90 -5.40
C GLN A 1 -0.65 18.21 -5.39
N THR A 2 0.42 18.99 -5.23
CA THR A 2 1.78 18.59 -5.61
C THR A 2 2.70 18.95 -4.46
N ASP A 3 3.63 18.05 -4.13
CA ASP A 3 4.64 18.29 -3.11
C ASP A 3 5.50 19.52 -3.50
N PRO A 4 5.96 20.36 -2.55
CA PRO A 4 6.81 21.50 -2.86
C PRO A 4 8.07 21.15 -3.68
N VAL A 5 8.66 19.97 -3.48
CA VAL A 5 9.84 19.52 -4.22
C VAL A 5 9.49 19.25 -5.68
N ASP A 6 8.44 18.46 -5.92
CA ASP A 6 7.94 18.16 -7.26
C ASP A 6 7.50 19.43 -8.00
N TYR A 7 6.92 20.39 -7.28
CA TYR A 7 6.49 21.67 -7.84
C TYR A 7 7.67 22.52 -8.31
N VAL A 8 8.76 22.58 -7.53
CA VAL A 8 9.98 23.29 -7.92
C VAL A 8 10.64 22.63 -9.13
N GLU A 9 10.69 21.29 -9.16
CA GLU A 9 11.22 20.53 -10.28
C GLU A 9 10.45 20.84 -11.57
N SER A 10 9.12 20.69 -11.56
CA SER A 10 8.25 21.00 -12.70
C SER A 10 8.38 22.46 -13.16
N LEU A 11 8.47 23.40 -12.23
CA LEU A 11 8.66 24.81 -12.58
C LEU A 11 10.01 25.04 -13.30
N CYS A 12 11.08 24.40 -12.84
CA CYS A 12 12.40 24.52 -13.46
C CYS A 12 12.41 23.97 -14.89
N GLU A 13 11.66 22.91 -15.16
CA GLU A 13 11.47 22.37 -16.52
C GLU A 13 10.69 23.35 -17.40
N ASN A 14 9.56 23.89 -16.90
CA ASN A 14 8.76 24.86 -17.63
C ASN A 14 9.56 26.12 -18.00
N MET A 15 10.51 26.53 -17.15
CA MET A 15 11.41 27.65 -17.43
C MET A 15 12.32 27.45 -18.66
N GLN A 16 12.54 26.22 -19.10
CA GLN A 16 13.32 25.91 -20.30
C GLN A 16 12.48 25.89 -21.58
N LEU A 17 11.16 25.71 -21.45
CA LEU A 17 10.26 25.46 -22.58
C LEU A 17 9.37 26.65 -22.92
N PHE A 18 8.96 27.43 -21.92
CA PHE A 18 7.97 28.48 -22.05
C PHE A 18 8.57 29.86 -21.80
N PRO A 19 7.97 30.94 -22.34
CA PRO A 19 8.32 32.29 -21.94
C PRO A 19 7.94 32.53 -20.47
N LYS A 20 8.49 33.59 -19.87
CA LYS A 20 8.36 33.89 -18.45
C LYS A 20 6.90 34.00 -18.00
N GLU A 21 6.04 34.54 -18.85
CA GLU A 21 4.62 34.75 -18.58
C GLU A 21 3.86 33.43 -18.42
N ASP A 22 4.38 32.35 -18.98
CA ASP A 22 3.73 31.04 -19.08
C ASP A 22 4.39 29.96 -18.22
N PHE A 23 5.37 30.28 -17.36
CA PHE A 23 6.03 29.28 -16.50
C PHE A 23 5.06 28.44 -15.65
N LEU A 24 3.91 29.01 -15.28
CA LEU A 24 2.91 28.36 -14.44
C LEU A 24 1.80 27.64 -15.23
N THR A 25 1.60 27.98 -16.50
CA THR A 25 0.39 27.61 -17.26
C THR A 25 0.68 27.07 -18.66
N GLY A 26 1.92 27.18 -19.15
CA GLY A 26 2.30 26.86 -20.51
C GLY A 26 2.09 25.40 -20.88
N ASP A 27 2.23 24.49 -19.92
CA ASP A 27 1.97 23.06 -20.07
C ASP A 27 0.51 22.66 -19.82
N GLN A 28 -0.35 23.59 -19.40
CA GLN A 28 -1.73 23.30 -18.95
C GLN A 28 -2.82 23.94 -19.81
N LEU A 29 -2.65 25.19 -20.22
CA LEU A 29 -3.71 25.95 -20.89
C LEU A 29 -3.58 25.88 -22.42
N LEU A 30 -4.67 25.48 -23.08
CA LEU A 30 -4.77 25.42 -24.54
C LEU A 30 -5.75 26.49 -25.03
N PHE A 31 -5.29 27.41 -25.88
CA PHE A 31 -6.08 28.57 -26.32
C PHE A 31 -6.51 28.52 -27.78
N GLU A 32 -5.67 27.97 -28.66
CA GLU A 32 -5.86 28.02 -30.11
C GLU A 32 -6.17 26.63 -30.67
N TYR A 33 -7.30 26.48 -31.35
CA TYR A 33 -7.62 25.28 -32.11
C TYR A 33 -7.05 25.40 -33.54
N LYS A 34 -6.04 24.58 -33.85
CA LYS A 34 -5.35 24.55 -35.15
C LYS A 34 -5.54 23.20 -35.82
N PRO A 35 -6.64 22.99 -36.58
CA PRO A 35 -6.93 21.71 -37.21
C PRO A 35 -5.82 21.25 -38.19
N GLU A 36 -5.11 22.19 -38.81
CA GLU A 36 -3.99 21.91 -39.70
C GLU A 36 -2.82 21.21 -38.99
N ILE A 37 -2.49 21.61 -37.76
CA ILE A 37 -1.41 20.97 -36.97
C ILE A 37 -1.83 19.55 -36.57
N ILE A 38 -3.10 19.37 -36.18
CA ILE A 38 -3.65 18.06 -35.84
C ILE A 38 -3.59 17.15 -37.06
N ALA A 39 -4.01 17.64 -38.24
CA ALA A 39 -3.94 16.90 -39.49
C ALA A 39 -2.49 16.54 -39.87
N ASP A 40 -1.55 17.48 -39.74
CA ASP A 40 -0.13 17.25 -40.04
C ASP A 40 0.48 16.16 -39.15
N ALA A 41 0.15 16.16 -37.85
CA ALA A 41 0.57 15.13 -36.90
C ALA A 41 -0.06 13.77 -37.24
N LEU A 42 -1.38 13.72 -37.50
CA LEU A 42 -2.08 12.50 -37.90
C LEU A 42 -1.51 11.90 -39.19
N ASN A 43 -1.12 12.74 -40.15
CA ASN A 43 -0.48 12.31 -41.40
C ASN A 43 0.90 11.65 -41.16
N GLN A 44 1.55 11.85 -40.01
CA GLN A 44 2.78 11.13 -39.65
C GLN A 44 2.50 9.75 -39.05
N LEU A 45 1.30 9.50 -38.52
CA LEU A 45 0.92 8.26 -37.84
C LEU A 45 0.56 7.17 -38.85
N SER A 46 1.52 6.80 -39.69
CA SER A 46 1.37 5.72 -40.67
C SER A 46 2.15 4.46 -40.24
N PRO A 47 1.67 3.26 -40.62
CA PRO A 47 2.35 2.01 -40.26
C PRO A 47 3.81 1.93 -40.74
N GLN A 48 4.15 2.57 -41.86
CA GLN A 48 5.51 2.61 -42.42
C GLN A 48 6.49 3.42 -41.56
N ARG A 49 6.00 4.20 -40.60
CA ARG A 49 6.82 5.04 -39.70
C ARG A 49 6.78 4.54 -38.25
N ALA A 50 6.05 3.45 -38.00
CA ALA A 50 5.92 2.87 -36.68
C ALA A 50 7.11 1.96 -36.35
N ASN A 51 7.54 2.00 -35.09
CA ASN A 51 8.40 0.98 -34.50
C ASN A 51 7.54 0.12 -33.58
N LEU A 52 7.44 -1.18 -33.87
CA LEU A 52 6.65 -2.12 -33.09
C LEU A 52 7.54 -2.83 -32.08
N VAL A 53 7.24 -2.69 -30.79
CA VAL A 53 7.97 -3.35 -29.71
C VAL A 53 7.07 -4.40 -29.08
N LEU A 54 7.43 -5.68 -29.26
CA LEU A 54 6.68 -6.82 -28.72
C LEU A 54 7.39 -7.39 -27.50
N LEU A 55 6.73 -7.31 -26.34
CA LEU A 55 7.25 -7.83 -25.08
C LEU A 55 6.46 -9.09 -24.70
N SER A 56 7.11 -10.25 -24.74
CA SER A 56 6.50 -11.53 -24.37
C SER A 56 7.53 -12.50 -23.81
N ALA A 57 7.16 -13.22 -22.75
CA ALA A 57 7.96 -14.32 -22.22
C ALA A 57 8.08 -15.48 -23.21
N ALA A 58 7.16 -15.60 -24.18
CA ALA A 58 7.22 -16.63 -25.22
C ALA A 58 8.44 -16.50 -26.14
N ASN A 59 9.10 -15.34 -26.15
CA ASN A 59 10.29 -15.06 -26.96
C ASN A 59 11.60 -15.51 -26.28
N GLU A 60 11.52 -16.14 -25.10
CA GLU A 60 12.70 -16.66 -24.40
C GLU A 60 13.48 -17.64 -25.29
N GLY A 61 14.81 -17.43 -25.39
CA GLY A 61 15.69 -18.21 -26.26
C GLY A 61 15.62 -17.85 -27.76
N GLN A 62 14.67 -17.01 -28.17
CA GLN A 62 14.51 -16.55 -29.57
C GLN A 62 15.16 -15.18 -29.81
N CYS A 63 15.48 -14.45 -28.74
CA CYS A 63 16.17 -13.18 -28.81
C CYS A 63 17.70 -13.37 -28.88
N HIS A 64 18.33 -12.89 -29.96
CA HIS A 64 19.75 -13.13 -30.21
C HIS A 64 20.66 -11.94 -29.88
N LEU A 65 20.08 -10.76 -29.67
CA LEU A 65 20.79 -9.56 -29.27
C LEU A 65 20.68 -9.35 -27.77
N LYS A 66 21.68 -8.68 -27.20
CA LYS A 66 21.73 -8.37 -25.78
C LYS A 66 22.07 -6.89 -25.60
N GLU A 67 21.20 -6.18 -24.91
CA GLU A 67 21.45 -4.80 -24.49
C GLU A 67 22.63 -4.78 -23.50
N ARG A 68 23.50 -3.78 -23.62
CA ARG A 68 24.81 -3.74 -22.95
C ARG A 68 24.71 -3.62 -21.42
N TRP A 69 23.76 -2.84 -20.90
CA TRP A 69 23.76 -2.41 -19.50
C TRP A 69 22.93 -3.31 -18.60
N PHE A 70 21.70 -3.60 -19.03
CA PHE A 70 20.75 -4.43 -18.29
C PHE A 70 20.77 -5.88 -18.77
N GLY A 71 21.42 -6.15 -19.91
CA GLY A 71 21.47 -7.50 -20.47
C GLY A 71 20.14 -7.95 -21.05
N THR A 72 19.20 -7.03 -21.29
CA THR A 72 17.89 -7.32 -21.89
C THR A 72 18.10 -8.01 -23.23
N GLN A 73 17.54 -9.21 -23.37
CA GLN A 73 17.57 -9.95 -24.62
C GLN A 73 16.49 -9.40 -25.55
N TYR A 74 16.85 -9.13 -26.80
CA TYR A 74 15.93 -8.67 -27.82
C TYR A 74 16.34 -9.21 -29.21
N SER A 75 15.43 -9.09 -30.18
CA SER A 75 15.72 -9.25 -31.60
C SER A 75 15.11 -8.08 -32.35
N VAL A 76 15.60 -7.83 -33.56
CA VAL A 76 15.05 -6.82 -34.46
C VAL A 76 14.77 -7.51 -35.78
N GLU A 77 13.56 -7.32 -36.28
CA GLU A 77 13.08 -7.91 -37.53
C GLU A 77 12.38 -6.83 -38.34
N ASP A 78 12.52 -6.90 -39.65
CA ASP A 78 11.74 -6.07 -40.56
C ASP A 78 10.28 -6.54 -40.57
N ILE A 79 9.35 -5.60 -40.74
CA ILE A 79 7.93 -5.91 -40.86
C ILE A 79 7.71 -6.83 -42.07
N ASP A 80 7.02 -7.95 -41.87
CA ASP A 80 6.69 -8.88 -42.95
C ASP A 80 5.98 -8.16 -44.09
N LYS A 81 6.37 -8.51 -45.32
CA LYS A 81 5.81 -7.91 -46.53
C LYS A 81 4.29 -8.02 -46.61
N TYR A 82 3.70 -9.11 -46.11
CA TYR A 82 2.25 -9.25 -46.01
C TYR A 82 1.61 -8.09 -45.23
N TRP A 83 2.13 -7.75 -44.06
CA TRP A 83 1.60 -6.66 -43.24
C TRP A 83 1.87 -5.30 -43.89
N SER A 84 3.06 -5.11 -44.46
CA SER A 84 3.39 -3.88 -45.19
C SER A 84 2.43 -3.64 -46.37
N ASP A 85 2.15 -4.67 -47.18
CA ASP A 85 1.26 -4.59 -48.33
C ASP A 85 -0.20 -4.38 -47.89
N LEU A 86 -0.63 -5.10 -46.84
CA LEU A 86 -1.97 -4.95 -46.26
C LEU A 86 -2.17 -3.52 -45.74
N TRP A 87 -1.24 -2.99 -44.94
CA TRP A 87 -1.31 -1.64 -44.38
C TRP A 87 -1.19 -0.52 -45.42
N ALA A 88 -0.70 -0.81 -46.61
CA ALA A 88 -0.70 0.11 -47.74
C ALA A 88 -2.01 0.11 -48.55
N SER A 89 -2.94 -0.81 -48.25
CA SER A 89 -4.24 -0.92 -48.91
C SER A 89 -5.32 -0.09 -48.21
N ASP A 90 -6.40 0.23 -48.93
CA ASP A 90 -7.59 0.86 -48.34
C ASP A 90 -8.41 -0.19 -47.60
N PHE A 91 -8.57 -0.01 -46.28
CA PHE A 91 -9.41 -0.85 -45.44
C PHE A 91 -10.84 -0.31 -45.37
N GLU A 92 -11.80 -1.21 -45.22
CA GLU A 92 -13.15 -0.80 -44.79
C GLU A 92 -13.10 -0.22 -43.38
N LEU A 93 -13.78 0.91 -43.20
CA LEU A 93 -13.89 1.54 -41.89
C LEU A 93 -14.67 0.63 -40.94
N ASN A 94 -14.07 0.29 -39.80
CA ASN A 94 -14.74 -0.45 -38.76
C ASN A 94 -15.81 0.45 -38.09
N GLN A 95 -17.08 0.08 -38.18
CA GLN A 95 -18.19 0.84 -37.60
C GLN A 95 -18.17 0.89 -36.07
N ASP A 96 -17.44 -0.04 -35.43
CA ASP A 96 -17.25 -0.04 -33.97
C ASP A 96 -16.27 1.05 -33.51
N LEU A 97 -15.51 1.66 -34.43
CA LEU A 97 -14.60 2.76 -34.14
C LEU A 97 -15.29 4.09 -34.43
N HIS A 98 -15.69 4.80 -33.37
CA HIS A 98 -16.33 6.11 -33.46
C HIS A 98 -15.69 7.11 -32.50
N LEU A 99 -15.96 8.40 -32.71
CA LEU A 99 -15.57 9.45 -31.77
C LEU A 99 -16.37 9.31 -30.46
N PRO A 100 -15.79 9.73 -29.32
CA PRO A 100 -16.49 9.69 -28.04
C PRO A 100 -17.70 10.63 -28.03
N GLU A 101 -18.70 10.30 -27.21
CA GLU A 101 -19.83 11.18 -26.92
C GLU A 101 -19.40 12.35 -26.01
N GLU A 102 -20.31 13.31 -25.80
CA GLU A 102 -20.05 14.43 -24.89
C GLU A 102 -19.95 13.94 -23.43
N ASN A 103 -18.83 14.25 -22.79
CA ASN A 103 -18.54 13.78 -21.44
C ASN A 103 -19.42 14.47 -20.37
N LYS A 104 -20.38 13.72 -19.84
CA LYS A 104 -21.33 14.17 -18.80
C LYS A 104 -20.72 14.48 -17.41
N TYR A 105 -19.49 14.05 -17.17
CA TYR A 105 -18.78 14.24 -15.89
C TYR A 105 -18.02 15.55 -15.82
N ILE A 106 -17.91 16.31 -16.91
CA ILE A 106 -17.32 17.65 -16.89
C ILE A 106 -18.10 18.53 -15.92
N ALA A 107 -17.41 19.05 -14.91
CA ALA A 107 -18.00 19.90 -13.89
C ALA A 107 -18.26 21.31 -14.45
N THR A 108 -19.49 21.80 -14.27
CA THR A 108 -19.89 23.17 -14.64
C THR A 108 -20.25 24.06 -13.45
N ASP A 109 -20.36 23.47 -12.25
CA ASP A 109 -20.63 24.18 -11.00
C ASP A 109 -19.44 24.04 -10.07
N PHE A 110 -18.85 25.18 -9.73
CA PHE A 110 -17.69 25.32 -8.84
C PHE A 110 -18.03 26.16 -7.60
N ALA A 111 -19.32 26.39 -7.33
CA ALA A 111 -19.73 27.17 -6.17
C ALA A 111 -19.36 26.47 -4.86
N LEU A 112 -18.82 27.25 -3.92
CA LEU A 112 -18.58 26.78 -2.56
C LEU A 112 -19.91 26.76 -1.80
N LYS A 113 -20.30 25.58 -1.33
CA LYS A 113 -21.57 25.37 -0.63
C LYS A 113 -21.53 26.04 0.74
N ILE A 114 -22.66 26.56 1.19
CA ILE A 114 -22.79 27.11 2.55
C ILE A 114 -22.97 25.96 3.54
N ALA A 115 -22.36 26.05 4.72
CA ALA A 115 -22.53 25.06 5.78
C ALA A 115 -24.00 25.01 6.25
N ASP A 116 -24.56 23.80 6.41
CA ASP A 116 -25.89 23.57 6.96
C ASP A 116 -25.86 22.97 8.37
N CYS A 117 -24.68 22.93 9.00
CA CYS A 117 -24.44 22.57 10.39
C CYS A 117 -23.33 23.47 10.99
N PRO A 118 -23.18 23.53 12.33
CA PRO A 118 -22.07 24.24 12.95
C PRO A 118 -20.71 23.76 12.42
N GLU A 119 -19.78 24.70 12.25
CA GLU A 119 -18.40 24.39 11.86
C GLU A 119 -17.68 23.63 12.99
N THR A 120 -16.89 22.63 12.60
CA THR A 120 -16.14 21.79 13.54
C THR A 120 -14.73 21.59 13.02
N GLU A 121 -13.75 21.70 13.90
CA GLU A 121 -12.34 21.49 13.57
C GLU A 121 -12.09 20.07 13.03
N TYR A 122 -12.76 19.08 13.63
CA TYR A 122 -12.63 17.66 13.31
C TYR A 122 -13.91 17.07 12.70
N PRO A 123 -13.84 15.91 12.03
CA PRO A 123 -15.01 15.20 11.55
C PRO A 123 -16.00 14.86 12.67
N VAL A 124 -17.28 15.07 12.39
CA VAL A 124 -18.38 14.73 13.29
C VAL A 124 -19.24 13.62 12.73
N LYS A 125 -19.72 12.75 13.62
CA LYS A 125 -20.64 11.67 13.27
C LYS A 125 -22.04 12.26 13.04
N THR A 126 -22.48 12.32 11.80
CA THR A 126 -23.76 12.95 11.40
C THR A 126 -24.89 11.95 11.21
N LEU A 127 -24.57 10.68 10.97
CA LEU A 127 -25.51 9.58 10.89
C LEU A 127 -24.94 8.34 11.60
N SER A 128 -25.78 7.66 12.39
CA SER A 128 -25.42 6.42 13.07
C SER A 128 -26.64 5.51 13.12
N THR A 129 -26.53 4.35 12.49
CA THR A 129 -27.59 3.34 12.36
C THR A 129 -27.02 1.95 12.65
N GLN A 130 -27.86 0.91 12.65
CA GLN A 130 -27.37 -0.47 12.76
C GLN A 130 -26.58 -0.91 11.52
N GLN A 131 -26.93 -0.36 10.34
CA GLN A 131 -26.28 -0.66 9.06
C GLN A 131 -24.93 0.04 8.90
N GLY A 132 -24.70 1.15 9.60
CA GLY A 132 -23.50 1.95 9.37
C GLY A 132 -23.50 3.31 10.04
N CYS A 133 -22.37 4.00 9.91
CA CYS A 133 -22.22 5.38 10.37
C CYS A 133 -21.50 6.25 9.34
N LEU A 134 -21.73 7.56 9.42
CA LEU A 134 -21.14 8.55 8.53
C LEU A 134 -20.49 9.67 9.34
N TRP A 135 -19.22 9.90 9.05
CA TRP A 135 -18.45 11.05 9.47
C TRP A 135 -18.48 12.12 8.39
N TYR A 136 -18.61 13.38 8.81
CA TYR A 136 -18.64 14.52 7.91
C TYR A 136 -17.75 15.64 8.43
N ARG A 137 -17.02 16.27 7.53
CA ARG A 137 -16.29 17.51 7.78
C ARG A 137 -16.39 18.44 6.57
N LYS A 138 -16.77 19.69 6.79
CA LYS A 138 -16.76 20.68 5.72
C LYS A 138 -15.34 21.21 5.50
N ASP A 139 -14.95 21.44 4.25
CA ASP A 139 -13.73 22.22 3.97
C ASP A 139 -13.97 23.71 4.22
N ASP A 140 -13.29 24.22 5.23
CA ASP A 140 -13.21 25.61 5.68
C ASP A 140 -11.81 26.22 5.49
N LYS A 141 -10.81 25.38 5.25
CA LYS A 141 -9.39 25.74 5.13
C LYS A 141 -8.97 26.02 3.69
N PHE A 142 -9.19 25.07 2.78
CA PHE A 142 -8.69 25.12 1.41
C PHE A 142 -9.66 25.84 0.46
N LYS A 143 -10.97 25.78 0.75
CA LYS A 143 -12.03 26.48 0.04
C LYS A 143 -12.04 26.21 -1.46
N ILE A 144 -11.93 24.93 -1.83
CA ILE A 144 -11.92 24.48 -3.22
C ILE A 144 -13.20 23.72 -3.58
N PRO A 145 -13.63 23.71 -4.85
CA PRO A 145 -14.83 22.98 -5.31
C PRO A 145 -14.56 21.47 -5.47
N LYS A 146 -13.89 20.86 -4.48
CA LYS A 146 -13.54 19.45 -4.49
C LYS A 146 -14.09 18.75 -3.25
N GLY A 147 -14.31 17.47 -3.39
CA GLY A 147 -14.81 16.61 -2.32
C GLY A 147 -14.12 15.26 -2.33
N TYR A 148 -14.11 14.63 -1.16
CA TYR A 148 -13.60 13.30 -0.92
C TYR A 148 -14.67 12.49 -0.23
N VAL A 149 -14.98 11.33 -0.81
CA VAL A 149 -16.00 10.40 -0.35
C VAL A 149 -15.34 9.05 -0.17
N ARG A 150 -15.29 8.58 1.07
CA ARG A 150 -14.63 7.32 1.42
C ARG A 150 -15.58 6.44 2.20
N PHE A 151 -15.68 5.18 1.80
CA PHE A 151 -16.56 4.19 2.44
C PHE A 151 -15.81 2.89 2.69
N HIS A 152 -16.05 2.27 3.84
CA HIS A 152 -15.53 0.97 4.22
C HIS A 152 -16.71 0.03 4.47
N LEU A 153 -16.90 -0.95 3.59
CA LEU A 153 -17.94 -1.98 3.67
C LEU A 153 -17.35 -3.19 4.40
N ILE A 154 -17.60 -3.27 5.70
CA ILE A 154 -16.98 -4.22 6.61
C ILE A 154 -17.74 -5.56 6.60
N SER A 155 -17.01 -6.67 6.42
CA SER A 155 -17.56 -8.02 6.47
C SER A 155 -16.59 -9.00 7.15
N PRO A 156 -17.02 -9.74 8.20
CA PRO A 156 -16.18 -10.77 8.82
C PRO A 156 -15.99 -12.00 7.93
N LEU A 157 -16.79 -12.14 6.85
CA LEU A 157 -16.74 -13.27 5.93
C LEU A 157 -15.33 -13.45 5.32
N ILE A 158 -14.66 -12.34 5.02
CA ILE A 158 -13.37 -12.30 4.32
C ILE A 158 -12.33 -13.15 5.05
N GLN A 159 -12.23 -13.00 6.38
CA GLN A 159 -11.16 -13.62 7.17
C GLN A 159 -11.43 -15.09 7.56
N GLN A 160 -12.57 -15.66 7.17
CA GLN A 160 -12.95 -17.03 7.59
C GLN A 160 -12.10 -18.13 6.94
N SER A 161 -11.55 -17.89 5.74
CA SER A 161 -10.70 -18.86 5.03
C SER A 161 -9.78 -18.15 4.03
N ALA A 162 -8.67 -18.81 3.66
CA ALA A 162 -7.82 -18.33 2.57
C ALA A 162 -8.61 -18.18 1.25
N GLU A 163 -9.53 -19.10 0.99
CA GLU A 163 -10.43 -19.07 -0.17
C GLU A 163 -11.28 -17.81 -0.20
N ASN A 164 -11.92 -17.43 0.91
CA ASN A 164 -12.72 -16.21 0.97
C ASN A 164 -11.91 -14.95 0.68
N ILE A 165 -10.63 -14.90 1.09
CA ILE A 165 -9.79 -13.75 0.78
C ILE A 165 -9.45 -13.69 -0.70
N VAL A 166 -9.12 -14.81 -1.34
CA VAL A 166 -8.82 -14.82 -2.78
C VAL A 166 -10.10 -14.56 -3.60
N LEU A 167 -11.25 -15.08 -3.17
CA LEU A 167 -12.55 -14.76 -3.78
C LEU A 167 -12.88 -13.28 -3.64
N PHE A 168 -12.56 -12.66 -2.48
CA PHE A 168 -12.73 -11.23 -2.28
C PHE A 168 -11.81 -10.40 -3.18
N ASP A 169 -10.52 -10.76 -3.26
CA ASP A 169 -9.56 -10.11 -4.16
C ASP A 169 -10.03 -10.24 -5.62
N THR A 170 -10.51 -11.42 -6.03
CA THR A 170 -11.07 -11.66 -7.37
C THR A 170 -12.30 -10.81 -7.65
N PHE A 171 -13.25 -10.77 -6.70
CA PHE A 171 -14.45 -9.93 -6.77
C PHE A 171 -14.12 -8.45 -6.97
N VAL A 172 -13.21 -7.89 -6.17
CA VAL A 172 -12.85 -6.47 -6.24
C VAL A 172 -12.11 -6.14 -7.54
N ASN A 173 -11.28 -7.05 -8.04
CA ASN A 173 -10.58 -6.85 -9.32
C ASN A 173 -11.54 -6.93 -10.51
N ILE A 174 -12.51 -7.85 -10.51
CA ILE A 174 -13.56 -7.91 -11.54
C ILE A 174 -14.43 -6.65 -11.49
N LEU A 175 -14.82 -6.20 -10.29
CA LEU A 175 -15.61 -4.96 -10.16
C LEU A 175 -14.84 -3.75 -10.71
N SER A 176 -13.53 -3.67 -10.42
CA SER A 176 -12.66 -2.61 -10.96
C SER A 176 -12.53 -2.68 -12.47
N HIS A 177 -12.40 -3.89 -13.05
CA HIS A 177 -12.37 -4.11 -14.48
C HIS A 177 -13.68 -3.68 -15.16
N ASN A 178 -14.83 -4.10 -14.63
CA ASN A 178 -16.15 -3.76 -15.16
C ASN A 178 -16.45 -2.26 -15.10
N LEU A 179 -15.84 -1.53 -14.16
CA LEU A 179 -15.98 -0.08 -14.04
C LEU A 179 -15.05 0.72 -14.95
N GLY A 180 -14.01 0.08 -15.53
CA GLY A 180 -12.96 0.78 -16.27
C GLY A 180 -13.49 1.63 -17.41
N GLU A 181 -14.28 1.05 -18.31
CA GLU A 181 -14.89 1.77 -19.43
C GLU A 181 -16.01 2.73 -18.99
N PRO A 182 -17.03 2.33 -18.18
CA PRO A 182 -18.10 3.23 -17.75
C PRO A 182 -17.66 4.44 -16.93
N ALA A 183 -16.55 4.32 -16.20
CA ALA A 183 -15.99 5.41 -15.39
C ALA A 183 -14.87 6.18 -16.10
N TYR A 184 -14.47 5.80 -17.32
CA TYR A 184 -13.38 6.45 -18.06
C TYR A 184 -13.62 7.94 -18.27
N GLU A 185 -14.84 8.31 -18.66
CA GLU A 185 -15.24 9.71 -18.81
C GLU A 185 -15.09 10.51 -17.51
N ALA A 186 -15.36 9.87 -16.37
CA ALA A 186 -15.19 10.50 -15.07
C ALA A 186 -13.72 10.79 -14.76
N ASP A 187 -12.82 9.84 -15.08
CA ASP A 187 -11.38 10.00 -14.93
C ASP A 187 -10.83 11.15 -15.79
N VAL A 188 -11.22 11.22 -17.07
CA VAL A 188 -10.89 12.33 -17.98
C VAL A 188 -11.39 13.68 -17.44
N ALA A 189 -12.53 13.68 -16.75
CA ALA A 189 -13.10 14.86 -16.08
C ALA A 189 -12.49 15.14 -14.68
N GLN A 190 -11.35 14.54 -14.34
CA GLN A 190 -10.64 14.67 -13.06
C GLN A 190 -11.45 14.19 -11.84
N LEU A 191 -12.28 13.17 -12.03
CA LEU A 191 -12.94 12.43 -10.95
C LEU A 191 -12.28 11.07 -10.82
N GLU A 192 -11.52 10.90 -9.75
CA GLU A 192 -10.75 9.69 -9.50
C GLU A 192 -11.54 8.77 -8.54
N TYR A 193 -11.50 7.47 -8.80
CA TYR A 193 -11.95 6.45 -7.85
C TYR A 193 -10.90 5.38 -7.62
N LYS A 194 -10.97 4.71 -6.46
CA LYS A 194 -10.15 3.54 -6.14
C LYS A 194 -10.95 2.56 -5.30
N LEU A 195 -10.93 1.30 -5.72
CA LEU A 195 -11.47 0.17 -4.96
C LEU A 195 -10.29 -0.60 -4.35
N VAL A 196 -10.31 -0.79 -3.04
CA VAL A 196 -9.23 -1.49 -2.32
C VAL A 196 -9.83 -2.64 -1.53
N ALA A 197 -9.37 -3.85 -1.83
CA ALA A 197 -9.63 -5.02 -1.00
C ALA A 197 -8.80 -4.89 0.29
N GLY A 198 -9.47 -4.57 1.40
CA GLY A 198 -8.86 -4.54 2.73
C GLY A 198 -9.05 -5.86 3.47
N GLU A 199 -8.30 -6.03 4.56
CA GLU A 199 -8.40 -7.23 5.40
C GLU A 199 -9.79 -7.40 6.04
N HIS A 200 -10.52 -6.30 6.27
CA HIS A 200 -11.82 -6.34 6.95
C HIS A 200 -13.00 -5.92 6.06
N GLY A 201 -12.77 -5.61 4.78
CA GLY A 201 -13.82 -5.07 3.93
C GLY A 201 -13.35 -4.41 2.65
N LEU A 202 -14.33 -3.94 1.87
CA LEU A 202 -14.09 -3.17 0.64
C LEU A 202 -13.99 -1.69 1.00
N VAL A 203 -12.86 -1.06 0.66
CA VAL A 203 -12.69 0.40 0.77
C VAL A 203 -12.92 1.04 -0.59
N ILE A 204 -13.91 1.90 -0.67
CA ILE A 204 -14.25 2.73 -1.83
C ILE A 204 -13.74 4.14 -1.55
N ARG A 205 -12.92 4.69 -2.45
CA ARG A 205 -12.43 6.07 -2.38
C ARG A 205 -12.81 6.79 -3.66
N VAL A 206 -13.47 7.94 -3.56
CA VAL A 206 -13.84 8.78 -4.69
C VAL A 206 -13.43 10.23 -4.37
N LYS A 207 -12.75 10.91 -5.28
CA LYS A 207 -12.32 12.31 -5.10
C LYS A 207 -12.37 13.07 -6.43
N GLY A 208 -12.54 14.39 -6.36
CA GLY A 208 -12.60 15.23 -7.55
C GLY A 208 -13.53 16.43 -7.34
N PHE A 209 -14.00 17.02 -8.44
CA PHE A 209 -14.97 18.12 -8.38
C PHE A 209 -16.30 17.68 -7.78
N ASN A 210 -16.77 18.38 -6.75
CA ASN A 210 -17.89 17.92 -5.92
C ASN A 210 -19.24 17.88 -6.68
N HIS A 211 -19.38 18.62 -7.79
CA HIS A 211 -20.61 18.66 -8.59
C HIS A 211 -20.98 17.28 -9.18
N LYS A 212 -20.03 16.60 -9.81
CA LYS A 212 -20.27 15.33 -10.52
C LYS A 212 -19.82 14.09 -9.74
N LEU A 213 -19.20 14.28 -8.59
CA LEU A 213 -18.77 13.18 -7.70
C LEU A 213 -19.90 12.25 -7.25
N PRO A 214 -21.13 12.74 -6.92
CA PRO A 214 -22.25 11.85 -6.60
C PRO A 214 -22.60 10.88 -7.75
N LEU A 215 -22.51 11.33 -9.00
CA LEU A 215 -22.81 10.50 -10.17
C LEU A 215 -21.83 9.31 -10.28
N LEU A 216 -20.53 9.57 -10.11
CA LEU A 216 -19.51 8.53 -10.12
C LEU A 216 -19.67 7.56 -8.94
N PHE A 217 -19.97 8.07 -7.74
CA PHE A 217 -20.22 7.20 -6.59
C PHE A 217 -21.43 6.31 -6.80
N GLN A 218 -22.52 6.85 -7.35
CA GLN A 218 -23.73 6.10 -7.67
C GLN A 218 -23.44 4.98 -8.69
N LEU A 219 -22.68 5.28 -9.76
CA LEU A 219 -22.23 4.28 -10.73
C LEU A 219 -21.49 3.11 -10.05
N ILE A 220 -20.55 3.41 -9.14
CA ILE A 220 -19.79 2.38 -8.43
C ILE A 220 -20.71 1.49 -7.58
N ILE A 221 -21.65 2.09 -6.85
CA ILE A 221 -22.58 1.34 -6.00
C ILE A 221 -23.56 0.52 -6.85
N ASP A 222 -23.99 1.03 -8.00
CA ASP A 222 -24.87 0.30 -8.90
C ASP A 222 -24.17 -0.93 -9.49
N TYR A 223 -22.92 -0.80 -9.95
CA TYR A 223 -22.12 -1.94 -10.41
C TYR A 223 -21.80 -2.94 -9.29
N LEU A 224 -21.68 -2.46 -8.05
CA LEU A 224 -21.52 -3.33 -6.89
C LEU A 224 -22.82 -4.12 -6.59
N THR A 225 -23.98 -3.46 -6.66
CA THR A 225 -25.30 -4.08 -6.48
C THR A 225 -25.57 -5.11 -7.57
N ASP A 226 -25.44 -4.71 -8.83
CA ASP A 226 -25.75 -5.51 -10.02
C ASP A 226 -24.53 -6.29 -10.54
N PHE A 227 -23.57 -6.55 -9.64
CA PHE A 227 -22.33 -7.24 -9.96
C PHE A 227 -22.56 -8.54 -10.74
N SER A 228 -21.96 -8.60 -11.92
CA SER A 228 -21.98 -9.75 -12.82
C SER A 228 -20.64 -9.88 -13.54
N PHE A 229 -20.35 -11.07 -14.05
CA PHE A 229 -19.10 -11.35 -14.76
C PHE A 229 -19.28 -12.51 -15.71
N THR A 230 -18.46 -12.54 -16.77
CA THR A 230 -18.40 -13.66 -17.71
C THR A 230 -17.30 -14.64 -17.29
N PRO A 231 -17.38 -15.92 -17.71
CA PRO A 231 -16.30 -16.89 -17.49
C PRO A 231 -14.94 -16.42 -18.00
N ALA A 232 -14.90 -15.72 -19.14
CA ALA A 232 -13.68 -15.17 -19.73
C ALA A 232 -13.04 -14.09 -18.85
N VAL A 233 -13.84 -13.18 -18.28
CA VAL A 233 -13.34 -12.15 -17.35
C VAL A 233 -12.82 -12.79 -16.06
N PHE A 234 -13.52 -13.81 -15.54
CA PHE A 234 -13.08 -14.56 -14.38
C PHE A 234 -11.70 -15.23 -14.62
N GLU A 235 -11.54 -15.92 -15.74
CA GLU A 235 -10.26 -16.56 -16.11
C GLU A 235 -9.14 -15.52 -16.28
N MET A 236 -9.41 -14.44 -17.00
CA MET A 236 -8.44 -13.36 -17.20
C MET A 236 -7.98 -12.74 -15.86
N ILE A 237 -8.90 -12.41 -14.96
CA ILE A 237 -8.59 -11.78 -13.67
C ILE A 237 -7.87 -12.77 -12.74
N THR A 238 -8.28 -14.04 -12.70
CA THR A 238 -7.59 -15.04 -11.89
C THR A 238 -6.15 -15.28 -12.37
N GLU A 239 -5.90 -15.32 -13.68
CA GLU A 239 -4.54 -15.37 -14.24
C GLU A 239 -3.72 -14.11 -13.93
N GLN A 240 -4.33 -12.93 -14.01
CA GLN A 240 -3.68 -11.68 -13.60
C GLN A 240 -3.33 -11.67 -12.11
N LEU A 241 -4.21 -12.18 -11.25
CA LEU A 241 -3.97 -12.30 -9.82
C LEU A 241 -2.84 -13.28 -9.50
N LYS A 242 -2.72 -14.41 -10.23
CA LYS A 242 -1.59 -15.34 -10.09
C LYS A 242 -0.27 -14.61 -10.31
N LYS A 243 -0.16 -13.85 -11.41
CA LYS A 243 1.03 -13.05 -11.71
C LYS A 243 1.29 -11.99 -10.64
N THR A 244 0.24 -11.31 -10.18
CA THR A 244 0.34 -10.27 -9.16
C THR A 244 0.85 -10.83 -7.83
N TYR A 245 0.28 -11.92 -7.36
CA TYR A 245 0.68 -12.60 -6.13
C TYR A 245 2.11 -13.14 -6.22
N PHE A 246 2.46 -13.78 -7.33
CA PHE A 246 3.82 -14.25 -7.56
C PHE A 246 4.83 -13.09 -7.53
N ASN A 247 4.55 -11.99 -8.24
CA ASN A 247 5.40 -10.81 -8.28
C ASN A 247 5.58 -10.14 -6.90
N ILE A 248 4.59 -10.24 -6.01
CA ILE A 248 4.70 -9.81 -4.61
C ILE A 248 5.58 -10.78 -3.80
N LEU A 249 5.42 -12.09 -4.01
CA LEU A 249 6.13 -13.13 -3.28
C LEU A 249 7.63 -13.21 -3.59
N ILE A 250 8.03 -12.91 -4.82
CA ILE A 250 9.44 -12.99 -5.25
C ILE A 250 10.29 -11.81 -4.77
N LYS A 251 9.68 -10.75 -4.24
CA LYS A 251 10.38 -9.57 -3.72
C LYS A 251 10.74 -9.79 -2.24
N PRO A 252 12.03 -9.75 -1.85
CA PRO A 252 12.42 -10.00 -0.47
C PRO A 252 11.78 -9.08 0.56
N GLU A 253 11.64 -7.79 0.25
CA GLU A 253 11.05 -6.78 1.15
C GLU A 253 9.59 -7.11 1.52
N THR A 254 8.76 -7.37 0.52
CA THR A 254 7.34 -7.69 0.72
C THR A 254 7.16 -9.04 1.39
N LEU A 255 7.99 -10.03 1.06
CA LEU A 255 7.98 -11.34 1.72
C LEU A 255 8.39 -11.22 3.20
N ALA A 256 9.40 -10.42 3.54
CA ALA A 256 9.82 -10.21 4.92
C ALA A 256 8.71 -9.56 5.75
N LYS A 257 8.00 -8.59 5.16
CA LYS A 257 6.83 -7.96 5.78
C LYS A 257 5.70 -8.97 6.00
N ASP A 258 5.39 -9.79 5.01
CA ASP A 258 4.34 -10.81 5.10
C ASP A 258 4.65 -11.86 6.18
N VAL A 259 5.89 -12.40 6.19
CA VAL A 259 6.33 -13.37 7.22
C VAL A 259 6.27 -12.77 8.63
N ARG A 260 6.71 -11.51 8.80
CA ARG A 260 6.62 -10.82 10.09
C ARG A 260 5.17 -10.70 10.55
N LEU A 261 4.26 -10.29 9.67
CA LEU A 261 2.83 -10.16 10.00
C LEU A 261 2.17 -11.52 10.20
N LEU A 262 2.57 -12.56 9.47
CA LEU A 262 2.08 -13.94 9.69
C LEU A 262 2.44 -14.46 11.09
N ILE A 263 3.60 -14.06 11.62
CA ILE A 263 4.03 -14.43 12.98
C ILE A 263 3.27 -13.60 14.04
N LEU A 264 3.01 -12.32 13.76
CA LEU A 264 2.46 -11.38 14.73
C LEU A 264 0.92 -11.31 14.75
N GLU A 265 0.25 -11.32 13.61
CA GLU A 265 -1.20 -11.13 13.49
C GLU A 265 -1.92 -12.48 13.57
N HIS A 266 -2.60 -12.72 14.68
CA HIS A 266 -3.29 -13.98 14.94
C HIS A 266 -4.46 -14.18 13.98
N GLY A 267 -4.43 -15.28 13.22
CA GLY A 267 -5.47 -15.65 12.26
C GLY A 267 -5.30 -15.00 10.88
N ARG A 268 -4.18 -14.32 10.62
CA ARG A 268 -3.84 -13.78 9.30
C ARG A 268 -3.56 -14.92 8.31
N TRP A 269 -4.05 -14.77 7.08
CA TRP A 269 -3.65 -15.59 5.94
C TRP A 269 -2.50 -14.93 5.20
N SER A 270 -1.45 -15.70 4.92
CA SER A 270 -0.24 -15.20 4.26
C SER A 270 -0.43 -15.00 2.76
N MET A 271 0.48 -14.25 2.14
CA MET A 271 0.51 -14.11 0.69
C MET A 271 0.74 -15.47 0.01
N ILE A 272 1.50 -16.38 0.65
CA ILE A 272 1.71 -17.74 0.13
C ILE A 272 0.43 -18.58 0.22
N ASP A 273 -0.37 -18.43 1.28
CA ASP A 273 -1.67 -19.11 1.40
C ASP A 273 -2.61 -18.68 0.26
N LYS A 274 -2.71 -17.36 -0.01
CA LYS A 274 -3.52 -16.84 -1.12
C LYS A 274 -3.05 -17.37 -2.48
N TYR A 275 -1.73 -17.41 -2.72
CA TYR A 275 -1.19 -17.94 -3.97
C TYR A 275 -1.51 -19.43 -4.13
N GLN A 276 -1.29 -20.23 -3.09
CA GLN A 276 -1.62 -21.66 -3.08
C GLN A 276 -3.10 -21.89 -3.35
N THR A 277 -3.98 -21.14 -2.70
CA THR A 277 -5.43 -21.25 -2.92
C THR A 277 -5.80 -20.91 -4.36
N LEU A 278 -5.20 -19.88 -4.96
CA LEU A 278 -5.46 -19.53 -6.35
C LEU A 278 -4.90 -20.57 -7.33
N MET A 279 -3.76 -21.19 -7.03
CA MET A 279 -3.16 -22.26 -7.83
C MET A 279 -3.95 -23.57 -7.76
N ASN A 280 -4.63 -23.84 -6.65
CA ASN A 280 -5.53 -25.00 -6.52
C ASN A 280 -6.82 -24.87 -7.34
N GLY A 281 -7.08 -23.67 -7.89
CA GLY A 281 -8.25 -23.37 -8.70
C GLY A 281 -9.42 -22.83 -7.87
N LEU A 282 -10.11 -21.84 -8.44
CA LEU A 282 -11.35 -21.28 -7.92
C LEU A 282 -12.48 -21.56 -8.91
N SER A 283 -13.68 -21.83 -8.41
CA SER A 283 -14.85 -22.00 -9.27
C SER A 283 -15.68 -20.72 -9.38
N ILE A 284 -16.36 -20.58 -10.51
CA ILE A 284 -17.30 -19.48 -10.76
C ILE A 284 -18.45 -19.51 -9.74
N GLU A 285 -18.90 -20.70 -9.36
CA GLU A 285 -19.95 -20.91 -8.38
C GLU A 285 -19.52 -20.45 -6.98
N ALA A 286 -18.26 -20.68 -6.61
CA ALA A 286 -17.69 -20.22 -5.34
C ALA A 286 -17.67 -18.70 -5.29
N LEU A 287 -17.20 -18.03 -6.36
CA LEU A 287 -17.22 -16.57 -6.45
C LEU A 287 -18.64 -16.01 -6.39
N SER A 288 -19.57 -16.56 -7.15
CA SER A 288 -20.97 -16.12 -7.14
C SER A 288 -21.61 -16.25 -5.76
N SER A 289 -21.37 -17.39 -5.08
CA SER A 289 -21.85 -17.64 -3.72
C SER A 289 -21.23 -16.68 -2.71
N PHE A 290 -19.91 -16.46 -2.81
CA PHE A 290 -19.17 -15.52 -1.96
C PHE A 290 -19.69 -14.09 -2.12
N VAL A 291 -19.87 -13.60 -3.34
CA VAL A 291 -20.36 -12.24 -3.60
C VAL A 291 -21.77 -12.05 -3.04
N LYS A 292 -22.66 -13.05 -3.21
CA LYS A 292 -23.99 -13.03 -2.61
C LYS A 292 -23.93 -12.96 -1.08
N ALA A 293 -23.05 -13.76 -0.46
CA ALA A 293 -22.87 -13.76 0.99
C ALA A 293 -22.27 -12.43 1.50
N PHE A 294 -21.25 -11.90 0.82
CA PHE A 294 -20.61 -10.62 1.14
C PHE A 294 -21.63 -9.48 1.13
N LYS A 295 -22.47 -9.38 0.08
CA LYS A 295 -23.50 -8.33 -0.02
C LYS A 295 -24.67 -8.51 0.96
N SER A 296 -24.83 -9.68 1.56
CA SER A 296 -25.98 -9.97 2.42
C SER A 296 -25.89 -9.36 3.82
N GLN A 297 -24.68 -9.24 4.37
CA GLN A 297 -24.48 -8.76 5.74
C GLN A 297 -23.22 -7.89 5.85
N LEU A 298 -23.41 -6.62 6.16
CA LEU A 298 -22.35 -5.60 6.19
C LEU A 298 -22.54 -4.62 7.34
N PHE A 299 -21.44 -3.92 7.67
CA PHE A 299 -21.49 -2.65 8.38
C PHE A 299 -20.71 -1.61 7.57
N VAL A 300 -21.29 -0.44 7.35
CA VAL A 300 -20.74 0.57 6.44
C VAL A 300 -20.28 1.80 7.21
N GLU A 301 -18.99 2.12 7.13
CA GLU A 301 -18.43 3.37 7.68
C GLU A 301 -18.02 4.32 6.56
N GLY A 302 -18.55 5.53 6.58
CA GLY A 302 -18.24 6.57 5.61
C GLY A 302 -17.54 7.79 6.21
N LEU A 303 -16.68 8.44 5.42
CA LEU A 303 -16.19 9.80 5.64
C LEU A 303 -16.45 10.61 4.37
N VAL A 304 -17.22 11.69 4.51
CA VAL A 304 -17.41 12.69 3.46
C VAL A 304 -16.77 14.00 3.92
N GLN A 305 -15.77 14.47 3.20
CA GLN A 305 -15.06 15.69 3.54
C GLN A 305 -14.78 16.55 2.30
N GLY A 306 -14.97 17.87 2.42
CA GLY A 306 -14.81 18.82 1.32
C GLY A 306 -16.02 19.72 1.07
N ASN A 307 -16.22 20.13 -0.17
CA ASN A 307 -17.31 21.01 -0.61
C ASN A 307 -18.66 20.29 -0.74
N PHE A 308 -19.15 19.74 0.38
CA PHE A 308 -20.48 19.15 0.52
C PHE A 308 -21.22 19.77 1.69
N THR A 309 -22.55 19.72 1.68
CA THR A 309 -23.38 19.96 2.87
C THR A 309 -23.51 18.67 3.69
N SER A 310 -23.90 18.79 4.97
CA SER A 310 -24.16 17.64 5.84
C SER A 310 -25.31 16.77 5.30
N ARG A 311 -26.32 17.39 4.68
CA ARG A 311 -27.42 16.65 4.03
C ARG A 311 -26.93 15.81 2.85
N GLU A 312 -26.18 16.41 1.92
CA GLU A 312 -25.61 15.69 0.78
C GLU A 312 -24.66 14.57 1.21
N ALA A 313 -23.90 14.78 2.29
CA ALA A 313 -23.04 13.75 2.86
C ALA A 313 -23.86 12.52 3.26
N LYS A 314 -25.02 12.70 3.91
CA LYS A 314 -25.91 11.60 4.33
C LYS A 314 -26.48 10.83 3.15
N ASP A 315 -26.72 11.49 2.03
CA ASP A 315 -27.26 10.87 0.83
C ASP A 315 -26.36 9.76 0.28
N PHE A 316 -25.03 9.89 0.42
CA PHE A 316 -24.10 8.81 0.04
C PHE A 316 -24.34 7.53 0.83
N LEU A 317 -24.44 7.61 2.17
CA LEU A 317 -24.69 6.42 3.00
C LEU A 317 -26.10 5.87 2.76
N ASN A 318 -27.10 6.75 2.63
CA ASN A 318 -28.46 6.35 2.30
C ASN A 318 -28.53 5.59 0.96
N TYR A 319 -27.78 6.04 -0.06
CA TYR A 319 -27.71 5.38 -1.35
C TYR A 319 -27.13 3.96 -1.24
N VAL A 320 -26.03 3.79 -0.50
CA VAL A 320 -25.42 2.47 -0.25
C VAL A 320 -26.42 1.53 0.43
N VAL A 321 -27.08 1.98 1.50
CA VAL A 321 -28.05 1.17 2.24
C VAL A 321 -29.27 0.83 1.38
N GLN A 322 -29.80 1.78 0.61
CA GLN A 322 -30.95 1.59 -0.26
C GLN A 322 -30.68 0.62 -1.41
N LYS A 323 -29.49 0.71 -2.04
CA LYS A 323 -29.13 -0.09 -3.22
C LYS A 323 -28.67 -1.50 -2.87
N LEU A 324 -27.92 -1.68 -1.79
CA LEU A 324 -27.42 -3.01 -1.42
C LEU A 324 -28.40 -3.80 -0.54
N GLN A 325 -29.28 -3.12 0.21
CA GLN A 325 -30.31 -3.74 1.07
C GLN A 325 -29.77 -4.85 1.99
N PHE A 326 -28.55 -4.67 2.50
CA PHE A 326 -27.87 -5.64 3.36
C PHE A 326 -28.46 -5.65 4.78
N ALA A 327 -28.34 -6.80 5.46
CA ALA A 327 -28.62 -6.93 6.87
C ALA A 327 -27.44 -6.38 7.71
N PRO A 328 -27.71 -5.76 8.88
CA PRO A 328 -26.64 -5.31 9.76
C PRO A 328 -25.85 -6.51 10.31
N LEU A 329 -24.57 -6.29 10.63
CA LEU A 329 -23.77 -7.27 11.37
C LEU A 329 -24.40 -7.57 12.74
N ALA A 330 -24.44 -8.84 13.13
CA ALA A 330 -25.00 -9.26 14.41
C ALA A 330 -24.23 -8.70 15.63
N HIS A 331 -22.91 -8.54 15.47
CA HIS A 331 -22.04 -7.96 16.48
C HIS A 331 -21.07 -6.99 15.80
N PRO A 332 -20.66 -5.91 16.50
CA PRO A 332 -19.57 -5.05 16.03
C PRO A 332 -18.32 -5.90 15.75
N CYS A 333 -17.80 -5.83 14.53
CA CYS A 333 -16.57 -6.52 14.14
C CYS A 333 -15.38 -5.56 14.32
N PRO A 334 -14.39 -5.88 15.18
CA PRO A 334 -13.17 -5.09 15.28
C PRO A 334 -12.41 -5.10 13.95
N VAL A 335 -12.06 -3.91 13.45
CA VAL A 335 -11.28 -3.73 12.20
C VAL A 335 -9.78 -3.81 12.50
N GLN A 336 -9.37 -4.82 13.26
CA GLN A 336 -7.99 -5.03 13.68
C GLN A 336 -7.74 -6.53 13.89
N PHE A 337 -6.49 -6.95 13.78
CA PHE A 337 -6.08 -8.29 14.22
C PHE A 337 -5.75 -8.27 15.71
N ARG A 338 -5.91 -9.41 16.37
CA ARG A 338 -5.21 -9.60 17.65
C ARG A 338 -3.77 -9.95 17.36
N VAL A 339 -2.86 -9.55 18.25
CA VAL A 339 -1.42 -9.71 18.03
C VAL A 339 -0.84 -10.67 19.06
N VAL A 340 0.04 -11.54 18.59
CA VAL A 340 0.76 -12.50 19.42
C VAL A 340 1.65 -11.78 20.42
N ASP A 341 1.61 -12.21 21.69
CA ASP A 341 2.55 -11.80 22.72
C ASP A 341 3.83 -12.61 22.57
N LEU A 342 4.90 -11.97 22.07
CA LEU A 342 6.16 -12.66 21.87
C LEU A 342 6.75 -13.08 23.23
N PRO A 343 7.40 -14.25 23.29
CA PRO A 343 8.13 -14.66 24.48
C PRO A 343 9.32 -13.72 24.74
N ASN A 344 9.77 -13.68 26.00
CA ASN A 344 10.94 -12.91 26.45
C ASN A 344 12.25 -13.56 25.99
N THR A 345 12.42 -13.71 24.68
CA THR A 345 13.61 -14.27 24.04
C THR A 345 13.80 -13.64 22.66
N HIS A 346 14.95 -13.94 22.05
CA HIS A 346 15.24 -13.63 20.66
C HIS A 346 14.78 -14.81 19.80
N LEU A 347 13.84 -14.54 18.89
CA LEU A 347 13.33 -15.49 17.92
C LEU A 347 13.94 -15.23 16.54
N LEU A 348 14.21 -16.31 15.80
CA LEU A 348 14.68 -16.23 14.42
C LEU A 348 13.73 -16.99 13.50
N CYS A 349 13.18 -16.31 12.50
CA CYS A 349 12.53 -16.91 11.35
C CYS A 349 13.36 -16.58 10.11
N LYS A 350 14.08 -17.60 9.60
CA LYS A 350 14.91 -17.49 8.40
C LYS A 350 14.24 -18.25 7.28
N VAL A 351 13.93 -17.57 6.17
CA VAL A 351 13.29 -18.14 4.99
C VAL A 351 14.13 -17.88 3.75
N LYS A 352 14.18 -18.84 2.81
CA LYS A 352 14.82 -18.62 1.51
C LYS A 352 13.90 -17.76 0.64
N THR A 353 14.47 -16.83 -0.14
CA THR A 353 13.73 -16.11 -1.17
C THR A 353 13.14 -17.10 -2.19
N LEU A 354 11.98 -16.75 -2.73
CA LEU A 354 11.34 -17.55 -3.79
C LEU A 354 11.96 -17.29 -5.16
N ASN A 355 12.72 -16.19 -5.31
CA ASN A 355 13.42 -15.87 -6.55
C ASN A 355 14.83 -16.48 -6.56
N LYS A 356 15.00 -17.60 -7.28
CA LYS A 356 16.27 -18.34 -7.36
C LYS A 356 17.45 -17.51 -7.91
N GLY A 357 17.17 -16.53 -8.74
CA GLY A 357 18.20 -15.64 -9.32
C GLY A 357 18.51 -14.42 -8.48
N ASP A 358 17.78 -14.19 -7.38
CA ASP A 358 17.94 -12.98 -6.58
C ASP A 358 18.93 -13.18 -5.44
N ALA A 359 20.02 -12.42 -5.50
CA ALA A 359 21.01 -12.38 -4.43
C ALA A 359 20.59 -11.45 -3.27
N ASN A 360 19.55 -10.64 -3.43
CA ASN A 360 19.12 -9.71 -2.39
C ASN A 360 18.49 -10.45 -1.21
N SER A 361 18.87 -10.02 -0.02
CA SER A 361 18.36 -10.51 1.26
C SER A 361 17.79 -9.34 2.04
N GLU A 362 16.74 -9.60 2.84
CA GLU A 362 16.15 -8.63 3.74
C GLU A 362 16.27 -9.14 5.18
N VAL A 363 16.93 -8.38 6.05
CA VAL A 363 17.07 -8.70 7.49
C VAL A 363 16.35 -7.65 8.30
N THR A 364 15.27 -8.05 8.97
CA THR A 364 14.50 -7.17 9.86
C THR A 364 14.48 -7.73 11.27
N VAL A 365 14.98 -6.95 12.23
CA VAL A 365 14.90 -7.28 13.66
C VAL A 365 13.87 -6.38 14.32
N TYR A 366 12.79 -6.98 14.83
CA TYR A 366 11.66 -6.32 15.46
C TYR A 366 11.68 -6.53 16.98
N TYR A 367 11.51 -5.44 17.74
CA TYR A 367 11.48 -5.42 19.20
C TYR A 367 10.07 -5.02 19.65
N GLN A 368 9.30 -5.98 20.19
CA GLN A 368 7.93 -5.76 20.63
C GLN A 368 7.90 -5.11 22.02
N SER A 369 7.19 -3.99 22.14
CA SER A 369 6.92 -3.32 23.42
C SER A 369 5.64 -3.82 24.07
N GLY A 370 4.62 -4.15 23.27
CA GLY A 370 3.31 -4.60 23.74
C GLY A 370 2.21 -3.55 23.55
N ALA A 371 1.08 -3.72 24.25
CA ALA A 371 0.01 -2.73 24.27
C ALA A 371 0.48 -1.46 25.00
N ARG A 372 0.30 -0.30 24.38
CA ARG A 372 0.85 0.98 24.83
C ARG A 372 -0.08 2.15 24.52
N ASN A 373 0.07 3.22 25.26
CA ASN A 373 -0.75 4.41 25.16
C ASN A 373 -0.14 5.42 24.15
N LEU A 374 -0.81 6.55 23.94
CA LEU A 374 -0.36 7.57 22.99
C LEU A 374 1.00 8.17 23.37
N ARG A 375 1.25 8.36 24.66
CA ARG A 375 2.54 8.85 25.16
C ARG A 375 3.68 7.91 24.78
N GLU A 376 3.53 6.61 24.96
CA GLU A 376 4.58 5.67 24.54
C GLU A 376 4.71 5.53 23.03
N TYR A 377 3.63 5.77 22.25
CA TYR A 377 3.74 5.90 20.80
C TYR A 377 4.65 7.08 20.43
N THR A 378 4.42 8.26 21.01
CA THR A 378 5.27 9.44 20.76
C THR A 378 6.71 9.26 21.23
N LEU A 379 6.91 8.53 22.33
CA LEU A 379 8.23 8.20 22.83
C LEU A 379 9.00 7.30 21.85
N MET A 380 8.32 6.33 21.25
CA MET A 380 8.87 5.46 20.22
C MET A 380 9.22 6.23 18.94
N GLU A 381 8.38 7.19 18.52
CA GLU A 381 8.69 8.08 17.40
C GLU A 381 9.96 8.89 17.66
N LEU A 382 10.06 9.49 18.86
CA LEU A 382 11.25 10.23 19.26
C LEU A 382 12.51 9.36 19.28
N LEU A 383 12.41 8.12 19.77
CA LEU A 383 13.50 7.16 19.75
C LEU A 383 13.96 6.84 18.33
N VAL A 384 13.02 6.52 17.44
CA VAL A 384 13.34 6.17 16.05
C VAL A 384 13.96 7.35 15.32
N MET A 385 13.43 8.56 15.54
CA MET A 385 14.01 9.80 15.00
C MET A 385 15.47 10.02 15.47
N HIS A 386 15.79 9.74 16.74
CA HIS A 386 17.18 9.75 17.21
C HIS A 386 18.04 8.62 16.62
N MET A 387 17.41 7.51 16.22
CA MET A 387 18.09 6.32 15.70
C MET A 387 18.42 6.42 14.22
N GLU A 388 17.69 7.21 13.41
CA GLU A 388 17.80 7.28 11.95
C GLU A 388 19.23 7.55 11.46
N GLU A 389 19.83 8.69 11.84
CA GLU A 389 21.18 9.05 11.39
C GLU A 389 22.24 8.07 11.91
N PRO A 390 22.29 7.70 13.21
CA PRO A 390 23.26 6.75 13.71
C PRO A 390 23.15 5.36 13.08
N CYS A 391 21.92 4.91 12.77
CA CYS A 391 21.65 3.63 12.12
C CYS A 391 22.22 3.62 10.69
N PHE A 392 21.95 4.70 9.94
CA PHE A 392 22.45 4.87 8.58
C PHE A 392 23.99 4.96 8.55
N ASP A 393 24.58 5.81 9.39
CA ASP A 393 26.04 5.96 9.48
C ASP A 393 26.73 4.63 9.85
N PHE A 394 26.22 3.92 10.86
CA PHE A 394 26.85 2.68 11.31
C PHE A 394 26.70 1.55 10.30
N LEU A 395 25.46 1.21 9.90
CA LEU A 395 25.18 0.00 9.13
C LEU A 395 25.43 0.20 7.62
N ARG A 396 25.12 1.39 7.08
CA ARG A 396 25.34 1.70 5.66
C ARG A 396 26.70 2.35 5.41
N THR A 397 27.05 3.44 6.08
CA THR A 397 28.30 4.17 5.74
C THR A 397 29.55 3.44 6.20
N LYS A 398 29.58 2.94 7.44
CA LYS A 398 30.77 2.32 8.04
C LYS A 398 30.89 0.82 7.79
N GLN A 399 29.81 0.06 8.02
CA GLN A 399 29.82 -1.40 7.84
C GLN A 399 29.46 -1.84 6.41
N THR A 400 28.97 -0.91 5.57
CA THR A 400 28.64 -1.12 4.14
C THR A 400 27.75 -2.34 3.88
N LEU A 401 26.81 -2.62 4.79
CA LEU A 401 26.00 -3.84 4.75
C LEU A 401 24.91 -3.81 3.69
N GLY A 402 24.45 -2.62 3.31
CA GLY A 402 23.30 -2.44 2.43
C GLY A 402 23.07 -0.99 2.05
N TYR A 403 22.40 -0.77 0.91
CA TYR A 403 21.96 0.58 0.51
C TYR A 403 20.71 1.02 1.25
N HIS A 404 19.76 0.09 1.49
CA HIS A 404 18.57 0.37 2.29
C HIS A 404 18.81 -0.12 3.73
N VAL A 405 18.99 0.85 4.62
CA VAL A 405 19.12 0.63 6.07
C VAL A 405 18.27 1.70 6.74
N TYR A 406 17.33 1.28 7.57
CA TYR A 406 16.46 2.22 8.27
C TYR A 406 15.85 1.59 9.53
N PRO A 407 15.70 2.38 10.62
CA PRO A 407 14.83 2.04 11.72
C PRO A 407 13.36 2.34 11.35
N THR A 408 12.39 1.77 12.05
CA THR A 408 10.96 2.03 11.79
C THR A 408 10.12 1.87 13.05
N CYS A 409 9.21 2.82 13.28
CA CYS A 409 8.11 2.67 14.22
C CYS A 409 7.10 1.63 13.70
N ARG A 410 6.76 0.62 14.51
CA ARG A 410 5.78 -0.40 14.15
C ARG A 410 4.58 -0.31 15.09
N ASN A 411 3.43 0.01 14.51
CA ASN A 411 2.13 -0.17 15.14
C ASN A 411 1.42 -1.33 14.40
N THR A 412 1.38 -2.50 15.03
CA THR A 412 0.65 -3.66 14.51
C THR A 412 -0.62 -3.80 15.34
N SER A 413 -1.76 -3.35 14.79
CA SER A 413 -3.07 -3.43 15.45
C SER A 413 -3.08 -2.94 16.92
N GLY A 414 -2.44 -1.80 17.19
CA GLY A 414 -2.33 -1.19 18.51
C GLY A 414 -1.17 -1.70 19.37
N ILE A 415 -0.48 -2.76 18.95
CA ILE A 415 0.71 -3.26 19.65
C ILE A 415 1.95 -2.60 19.06
N LEU A 416 2.70 -1.94 19.93
CA LEU A 416 3.87 -1.15 19.54
C LEU A 416 5.16 -1.98 19.57
N GLY A 417 6.10 -1.54 18.73
CA GLY A 417 7.49 -1.95 18.74
C GLY A 417 8.27 -1.17 17.70
N PHE A 418 9.59 -1.28 17.72
CA PHE A 418 10.43 -0.71 16.65
C PHE A 418 11.17 -1.83 15.92
N SER A 419 11.62 -1.56 14.71
CA SER A 419 12.49 -2.49 13.98
C SER A 419 13.67 -1.79 13.37
N VAL A 420 14.75 -2.52 13.15
CA VAL A 420 15.84 -2.13 12.25
C VAL A 420 15.86 -3.09 11.08
N THR A 421 15.87 -2.53 9.87
CA THR A 421 15.83 -3.29 8.62
C THR A 421 17.08 -2.97 7.79
N VAL A 422 17.69 -4.02 7.23
CA VAL A 422 18.86 -3.95 6.36
C VAL A 422 18.62 -4.83 5.12
N ALA A 423 18.57 -4.20 3.95
CA ALA A 423 18.59 -4.89 2.67
C ALA A 423 20.05 -5.15 2.26
N THR A 424 20.47 -6.40 2.19
CA THR A 424 21.84 -6.83 1.89
C THR A 424 21.87 -7.77 0.68
N GLN A 425 23.05 -8.29 0.35
CA GLN A 425 23.24 -9.26 -0.73
C GLN A 425 23.94 -10.51 -0.20
N ALA A 426 23.34 -11.68 -0.42
CA ALA A 426 23.87 -12.99 -0.06
C ALA A 426 25.22 -13.31 -0.75
N THR A 427 25.58 -12.56 -1.79
CA THR A 427 26.89 -12.64 -2.46
C THR A 427 28.00 -11.88 -1.72
N LYS A 428 27.65 -11.03 -0.75
CA LYS A 428 28.59 -10.21 0.04
C LYS A 428 28.58 -10.54 1.52
N TYR A 429 27.39 -10.72 2.10
CA TYR A 429 27.22 -10.91 3.54
C TYR A 429 26.24 -12.02 3.85
N ASN A 430 26.48 -12.69 4.98
CA ASN A 430 25.53 -13.61 5.58
C ASN A 430 24.48 -12.82 6.40
N SER A 431 23.22 -13.21 6.30
CA SER A 431 22.07 -12.60 6.99
C SER A 431 22.21 -12.59 8.52
N GLU A 432 22.78 -13.63 9.12
CA GLU A 432 22.99 -13.71 10.58
C GLU A 432 24.14 -12.82 11.05
N LEU A 433 25.13 -12.57 10.19
CA LEU A 433 26.15 -11.54 10.45
C LEU A 433 25.51 -10.15 10.46
N VAL A 434 24.56 -9.88 9.55
CA VAL A 434 23.85 -8.60 9.51
C VAL A 434 22.99 -8.42 10.77
N ASP A 435 22.26 -9.45 11.20
CA ASP A 435 21.53 -9.45 12.48
C ASP A 435 22.45 -9.12 13.66
N LYS A 436 23.60 -9.79 13.74
CA LYS A 436 24.62 -9.49 14.76
C LYS A 436 25.09 -8.03 14.69
N LYS A 437 25.26 -7.48 13.48
CA LYS A 437 25.65 -6.07 13.30
C LYS A 437 24.56 -5.10 13.73
N ILE A 438 23.28 -5.45 13.58
CA ILE A 438 22.15 -4.69 14.13
C ILE A 438 22.22 -4.69 15.66
N GLU A 439 22.50 -5.83 16.30
CA GLU A 439 22.66 -5.90 17.75
C GLU A 439 23.91 -5.16 18.28
N GLU A 440 25.02 -5.20 17.52
CA GLU A 440 26.22 -4.37 17.80
C GLU A 440 25.88 -2.88 17.71
N PHE A 441 25.16 -2.46 16.66
CA PHE A 441 24.68 -1.09 16.49
C PHE A 441 23.82 -0.65 17.68
N LEU A 442 22.83 -1.45 18.08
CA LEU A 442 21.95 -1.10 19.20
C LEU A 442 22.69 -0.99 20.53
N SER A 443 23.75 -1.78 20.72
CA SER A 443 24.62 -1.67 21.90
C SER A 443 25.42 -0.35 21.88
N CYS A 444 25.94 0.06 20.72
CA CYS A 444 26.58 1.37 20.55
C CYS A 444 25.58 2.52 20.71
N PHE A 445 24.35 2.35 20.21
CA PHE A 445 23.29 3.33 20.33
C PHE A 445 22.84 3.51 21.79
N GLU A 446 22.86 2.44 22.59
CA GLU A 446 22.60 2.53 24.04
C GLU A 446 23.58 3.48 24.75
N GLU A 447 24.86 3.41 24.42
CA GLU A 447 25.86 4.30 25.01
C GLU A 447 25.69 5.74 24.50
N LYS A 448 25.34 5.92 23.22
CA LYS A 448 25.01 7.24 22.66
C LYS A 448 23.81 7.87 23.37
N ILE A 449 22.74 7.12 23.62
CA ILE A 449 21.52 7.66 24.23
C ILE A 449 21.70 7.95 25.72
N LYS A 450 22.54 7.16 26.43
CA LYS A 450 22.94 7.44 27.83
C LYS A 450 23.74 8.74 27.94
N GLN A 451 24.58 9.03 26.94
CA GLN A 451 25.41 10.24 26.89
C GLN A 451 24.68 11.45 26.28
N LEU A 452 23.39 11.31 25.94
CA LEU A 452 22.60 12.38 25.34
C LEU A 452 22.51 13.57 26.30
N THR A 453 22.90 14.75 25.81
CA THR A 453 22.77 16.01 26.56
C THR A 453 21.31 16.44 26.58
N GLU A 454 20.93 17.20 27.61
CA GLU A 454 19.56 17.73 27.71
C GLU A 454 19.22 18.65 26.53
N ASP A 455 20.20 19.45 26.07
CA ASP A 455 20.02 20.34 24.93
C ASP A 455 19.77 19.58 23.62
N ALA A 456 20.51 18.49 23.37
CA ALA A 456 20.33 17.66 22.18
C ALA A 456 18.97 16.94 22.21
N PHE A 457 18.56 16.43 23.38
CA PHE A 457 17.24 15.86 23.58
C PHE A 457 16.13 16.88 23.29
N ASN A 458 16.19 18.06 23.92
CA ASN A 458 15.20 19.13 23.74
C ASN A 458 15.14 19.64 22.29
N THR A 459 16.28 19.68 21.61
CA THR A 459 16.35 20.04 20.18
C THR A 459 15.55 19.04 19.33
N GLN A 460 15.70 17.74 19.59
CA GLN A 460 14.97 16.71 18.85
C GLN A 460 13.48 16.70 19.18
N VAL A 461 13.11 16.88 20.46
CA VAL A 461 11.70 17.05 20.88
C VAL A 461 11.08 18.23 20.15
N THR A 462 11.77 19.37 20.11
CA THR A 462 11.31 20.58 19.40
C THR A 462 11.17 20.32 17.90
N ALA A 463 12.10 19.58 17.29
CA ALA A 463 12.02 19.23 15.87
C ALA A 463 10.81 18.33 15.57
N LEU A 464 10.55 17.32 16.41
CA LEU A 464 9.39 16.44 16.25
C LEU A 464 8.06 17.17 16.49
N ILE A 465 8.00 18.08 17.47
CA ILE A 465 6.83 18.94 17.68
C ILE A 465 6.57 19.78 16.44
N LYS A 466 7.59 20.47 15.91
CA LYS A 466 7.43 21.28 14.69
C LYS A 466 6.94 20.46 13.50
N LEU A 467 7.44 19.23 13.35
CA LEU A 467 6.98 18.32 12.30
C LEU A 467 5.50 17.95 12.47
N LYS A 468 5.03 17.73 13.70
CA LYS A 468 3.62 17.42 13.99
C LYS A 468 2.70 18.66 13.98
N GLU A 469 3.25 19.85 14.18
CA GLU A 469 2.56 21.14 14.04
C GLU A 469 2.42 21.58 12.58
N CYS A 470 3.15 20.94 11.65
CA CYS A 470 2.99 21.19 10.23
C CYS A 470 1.53 20.99 9.83
N GLU A 471 0.96 22.05 9.30
CA GLU A 471 -0.39 22.04 8.79
C GLU A 471 -0.51 21.17 7.53
N ASP A 472 -1.66 20.50 7.37
CA ASP A 472 -1.96 19.75 6.15
C ASP A 472 -1.81 20.69 4.93
N SER A 473 -0.96 20.32 3.98
CA SER A 473 -0.59 21.12 2.81
C SER A 473 -1.72 21.25 1.79
N HIS A 474 -2.61 20.27 1.77
CA HIS A 474 -3.75 20.22 0.87
C HIS A 474 -4.90 19.36 1.42
N LEU A 475 -6.13 19.55 0.90
CA LEU A 475 -7.34 18.86 1.40
C LEU A 475 -7.19 17.34 1.44
N GLY A 476 -6.54 16.72 0.45
CA GLY A 476 -6.31 15.28 0.43
C GLY A 476 -5.54 14.74 1.65
N GLU A 477 -4.53 15.46 2.13
CA GLU A 477 -3.69 15.06 3.27
C GLU A 477 -4.50 15.05 4.56
N GLU A 478 -5.29 16.11 4.76
CA GLU A 478 -6.22 16.19 5.90
C GLU A 478 -7.26 15.06 5.86
N VAL A 479 -7.81 14.75 4.68
CA VAL A 479 -8.76 13.65 4.51
C VAL A 479 -8.08 12.31 4.79
N ASP A 480 -6.84 12.09 4.37
CA ASP A 480 -6.08 10.87 4.65
C ASP A 480 -5.86 10.69 6.16
N ARG A 481 -5.44 11.75 6.86
CA ARG A 481 -5.29 11.77 8.31
C ARG A 481 -6.60 11.41 9.02
N ASN A 482 -7.71 12.07 8.67
CA ASN A 482 -9.02 11.80 9.25
C ASN A 482 -9.55 10.40 8.89
N TRP A 483 -9.33 9.93 7.66
CA TRP A 483 -9.76 8.62 7.21
C TRP A 483 -9.04 7.50 7.94
N ASN A 484 -7.76 7.67 8.27
CA ASN A 484 -7.02 6.68 9.05
C ASN A 484 -7.67 6.43 10.42
N GLU A 485 -8.18 7.48 11.08
CA GLU A 485 -8.92 7.35 12.35
C GLU A 485 -10.26 6.62 12.19
N VAL A 486 -10.96 6.85 11.08
CA VAL A 486 -12.24 6.17 10.77
C VAL A 486 -12.01 4.70 10.41
N VAL A 487 -11.13 4.42 9.44
CA VAL A 487 -10.91 3.07 8.92
C VAL A 487 -10.29 2.13 9.95
N THR A 488 -9.49 2.65 10.90
CA THR A 488 -8.95 1.87 12.02
C THR A 488 -9.84 1.87 13.27
N GLN A 489 -10.99 2.56 13.19
CA GLN A 489 -11.97 2.75 14.26
C GLN A 489 -11.38 3.34 15.56
N GLN A 490 -10.35 4.19 15.45
CA GLN A 490 -9.75 4.86 16.60
C GLN A 490 -10.43 6.19 16.91
N TYR A 491 -10.89 6.90 15.87
CA TYR A 491 -11.65 8.15 15.98
C TYR A 491 -10.95 9.25 16.81
N LEU A 492 -9.61 9.24 16.87
CA LEU A 492 -8.81 10.23 17.58
C LEU A 492 -8.37 11.33 16.61
N PHE A 493 -9.29 12.18 16.17
CA PHE A 493 -9.00 13.17 15.12
C PHE A 493 -8.02 14.27 15.55
N ASP A 494 -7.96 14.56 16.86
CA ASP A 494 -7.02 15.49 17.49
C ASP A 494 -5.70 14.81 17.91
N ARG A 495 -5.36 13.65 17.30
CA ARG A 495 -4.17 12.85 17.63
C ARG A 495 -2.89 13.69 17.66
N LEU A 496 -2.62 14.48 16.63
CA LEU A 496 -1.39 15.29 16.55
C LEU A 496 -1.27 16.26 17.74
N ALA A 497 -2.36 16.94 18.11
CA ALA A 497 -2.38 17.83 19.26
C ALA A 497 -2.07 17.09 20.57
N ARG A 498 -2.67 15.90 20.76
CA ARG A 498 -2.41 15.06 21.95
C ARG A 498 -0.99 14.51 21.97
N GLU A 499 -0.44 14.16 20.81
CA GLU A 499 0.94 13.70 20.67
C GLU A 499 1.92 14.83 20.99
N ILE A 500 1.66 16.06 20.55
CA ILE A 500 2.46 17.25 20.90
C ILE A 500 2.43 17.48 22.41
N GLU A 501 1.27 17.41 23.06
CA GLU A 501 1.17 17.53 24.51
C GLU A 501 1.90 16.40 25.24
N ALA A 502 1.83 15.17 24.73
CA ALA A 502 2.60 14.06 25.26
C ALA A 502 4.10 14.30 25.15
N LEU A 503 4.60 14.76 24.00
CA LEU A 503 6.02 15.07 23.75
C LEU A 503 6.57 16.12 24.73
N LYS A 504 5.78 17.16 25.06
CA LYS A 504 6.16 18.16 26.06
C LYS A 504 6.37 17.57 27.47
N SER A 505 5.77 16.42 27.75
CA SER A 505 5.88 15.72 29.05
C SER A 505 6.96 14.63 29.08
N VAL A 506 7.56 14.29 27.93
CA VAL A 506 8.58 13.24 27.85
C VAL A 506 9.93 13.79 28.33
N THR A 507 10.60 13.03 29.18
CA THR A 507 11.94 13.35 29.65
C THR A 507 12.99 12.48 28.97
N LYS A 508 14.25 12.93 28.98
CA LYS A 508 15.37 12.08 28.55
C LYS A 508 15.43 10.75 29.31
N SER A 509 15.13 10.76 30.61
CA SER A 509 15.12 9.53 31.42
C SER A 509 14.09 8.53 30.91
N ASP A 510 12.91 8.99 30.51
CA ASP A 510 11.88 8.11 29.93
C ASP A 510 12.39 7.42 28.67
N LEU A 511 13.05 8.18 27.78
CA LEU A 511 13.61 7.67 26.53
C LEU A 511 14.69 6.61 26.77
N VAL A 512 15.62 6.90 27.68
CA VAL A 512 16.72 5.98 28.04
C VAL A 512 16.17 4.72 28.69
N THR A 513 15.29 4.84 29.70
CA THR A 513 14.69 3.69 30.38
C THR A 513 13.88 2.83 29.41
N TRP A 514 13.06 3.46 28.56
CA TRP A 514 12.26 2.72 27.58
C TRP A 514 13.14 1.95 26.59
N PHE A 515 14.25 2.53 26.12
CA PHE A 515 15.19 1.81 25.28
C PHE A 515 15.86 0.64 26.03
N GLN A 516 16.31 0.87 27.26
CA GLN A 516 16.96 -0.14 28.11
C GLN A 516 16.04 -1.33 28.44
N ASP A 517 14.74 -1.11 28.59
CA ASP A 517 13.78 -2.20 28.81
C ASP A 517 13.79 -3.21 27.65
N HIS A 518 13.97 -2.73 26.41
CA HIS A 518 14.11 -3.57 25.21
C HIS A 518 15.51 -4.20 25.07
N ARG A 519 16.48 -3.79 25.90
CA ARG A 519 17.82 -4.39 26.00
C ARG A 519 17.95 -5.35 27.18
N SER A 520 16.97 -5.38 28.08
CA SER A 520 16.97 -6.24 29.26
C SER A 520 16.87 -7.74 28.91
N ASN A 521 17.11 -8.61 29.90
CA ASN A 521 16.90 -10.05 29.76
C ASN A 521 15.45 -10.45 29.45
N ASN A 522 14.50 -9.51 29.56
CA ASN A 522 13.09 -9.70 29.22
C ASN A 522 12.75 -9.21 27.81
N LYS A 523 13.74 -8.97 26.94
CA LYS A 523 13.50 -8.47 25.57
C LYS A 523 12.64 -9.45 24.76
N LYS A 524 11.71 -8.90 24.00
CA LYS A 524 10.85 -9.61 23.05
C LYS A 524 11.30 -9.27 21.64
N ALA A 525 12.15 -10.11 21.05
CA ALA A 525 12.76 -9.82 19.75
C ALA A 525 12.38 -10.89 18.71
N LEU A 526 12.01 -10.46 17.51
CA LEU A 526 11.75 -11.32 16.36
C LEU A 526 12.62 -10.86 15.19
N SER A 527 13.51 -11.73 14.75
CA SER A 527 14.34 -11.54 13.56
C SER A 527 13.74 -12.31 12.40
N VAL A 528 13.38 -11.60 11.35
CA VAL A 528 12.88 -12.16 10.09
C VAL A 528 13.93 -11.94 9.03
N HIS A 529 14.46 -13.03 8.49
CA HIS A 529 15.48 -13.02 7.44
C HIS A 529 14.88 -13.63 6.18
N VAL A 530 14.75 -12.86 5.12
CA VAL A 530 14.53 -13.39 3.77
C VAL A 530 15.86 -13.45 3.06
N VAL A 531 16.29 -14.65 2.69
CA VAL A 531 17.68 -14.92 2.31
C VAL A 531 17.76 -15.15 0.81
N GLY A 532 18.50 -14.26 0.14
CA GLY A 532 18.87 -14.39 -1.28
C GLY A 532 19.78 -15.59 -1.56
N TYR A 533 20.08 -15.81 -2.83
CA TYR A 533 21.02 -16.84 -3.27
C TYR A 533 22.44 -16.29 -3.37
N GLY A 534 23.39 -16.95 -2.70
CA GLY A 534 24.80 -16.55 -2.78
C GLY A 534 25.74 -17.34 -1.88
N LYS A 535 27.04 -17.26 -2.21
CA LYS A 535 28.13 -18.01 -1.56
C LYS A 535 28.23 -17.83 -0.04
N HIS A 536 27.81 -16.68 0.50
CA HIS A 536 27.86 -16.44 1.96
C HIS A 536 26.69 -17.07 2.71
N GLU A 537 25.72 -17.65 2.00
CA GLU A 537 24.60 -18.42 2.54
C GLU A 537 24.71 -19.92 2.21
N GLY A 538 25.87 -20.35 1.70
CA GLY A 538 26.17 -21.75 1.40
C GLY A 538 25.68 -22.24 0.03
N ASP A 539 25.19 -21.34 -0.83
CA ASP A 539 24.83 -21.69 -2.21
C ASP A 539 26.10 -21.76 -3.09
N SER A 540 26.14 -22.71 -4.03
CA SER A 540 27.13 -22.73 -5.11
C SER A 540 27.11 -21.40 -5.88
N GLU A 541 28.24 -20.99 -6.47
CA GLU A 541 28.31 -19.74 -7.25
C GLU A 541 27.13 -19.68 -8.21
N VAL A 542 26.27 -18.70 -7.99
CA VAL A 542 25.13 -18.39 -8.83
C VAL A 542 25.73 -18.01 -10.18
N MET A 543 25.82 -18.96 -11.12
CA MET A 543 25.82 -18.58 -12.53
C MET A 543 24.63 -17.64 -12.67
N ALA A 544 24.80 -16.49 -13.32
CA ALA A 544 23.68 -15.64 -13.70
C ALA A 544 22.82 -16.43 -14.69
N VAL A 545 22.03 -17.38 -14.17
CA VAL A 545 21.13 -18.18 -14.95
C VAL A 545 20.00 -17.23 -15.29
N SER A 546 19.82 -17.01 -16.58
CA SER A 546 18.66 -16.38 -17.19
C SER A 546 17.34 -17.11 -16.88
N GLU A 547 17.35 -18.14 -16.04
CA GLU A 547 16.18 -18.86 -15.57
C GLU A 547 15.50 -18.06 -14.46
N VAL A 548 14.82 -16.98 -14.86
CA VAL A 548 13.55 -16.70 -14.22
C VAL A 548 12.69 -17.91 -14.58
N GLN A 549 12.59 -18.89 -13.68
CA GLN A 549 11.56 -19.92 -13.77
C GLN A 549 10.20 -19.21 -13.70
N ASN A 550 9.73 -18.73 -14.85
CA ASN A 550 8.33 -18.42 -15.06
C ASN A 550 7.59 -19.73 -14.94
N SER A 551 6.82 -19.87 -13.86
CA SER A 551 5.47 -20.47 -13.75
C SER A 551 5.12 -21.76 -14.52
N SER A 552 6.08 -22.48 -15.09
CA SER A 552 5.88 -23.65 -15.96
C SER A 552 6.34 -24.95 -15.31
N SER A 553 7.15 -24.88 -14.25
CA SER A 553 7.21 -25.96 -13.27
C SER A 553 5.92 -25.90 -12.45
N GLY A 554 5.01 -26.84 -12.63
CA GLY A 554 3.77 -26.96 -11.86
C GLY A 554 3.95 -27.18 -10.34
N GLU A 555 5.11 -26.85 -9.78
CA GLU A 555 5.38 -26.85 -8.35
C GLU A 555 4.88 -25.54 -7.75
N ILE A 556 3.92 -25.66 -6.84
CA ILE A 556 3.41 -24.53 -6.06
C ILE A 556 4.53 -24.11 -5.09
N PRO A 557 4.97 -22.84 -5.07
CA PRO A 557 6.02 -22.39 -4.19
C PRO A 557 5.60 -22.57 -2.73
N HIS A 558 6.56 -23.02 -1.94
CA HIS A 558 6.42 -23.17 -0.49
C HIS A 558 7.53 -22.37 0.19
N LEU A 559 7.24 -21.81 1.37
CA LEU A 559 8.25 -21.16 2.18
C LEU A 559 9.24 -22.20 2.69
N ILE A 560 10.50 -22.04 2.30
CA ILE A 560 11.59 -22.91 2.77
C ILE A 560 12.20 -22.23 3.99
N LEU A 561 11.90 -22.77 5.18
CA LEU A 561 12.53 -22.32 6.41
C LEU A 561 13.94 -22.90 6.53
N LEU A 562 14.91 -22.05 6.86
CA LEU A 562 16.32 -22.40 6.98
C LEU A 562 16.71 -22.51 8.45
N PRO A 563 17.55 -23.48 8.83
CA PRO A 563 18.10 -23.55 10.18
C PRO A 563 19.11 -22.41 10.42
N PRO A 564 19.36 -22.03 11.69
CA PRO A 564 20.45 -21.12 12.03
C PRO A 564 21.81 -21.75 11.70
N THR A 565 22.72 -20.95 11.18
CA THR A 565 24.08 -21.37 10.78
C THR A 565 25.14 -20.95 11.79
N SER A 566 24.98 -19.78 12.44
CA SER A 566 25.97 -19.15 13.31
C SER A 566 25.38 -18.57 14.61
N LEU A 567 24.08 -18.22 14.63
CA LEU A 567 23.36 -17.77 15.83
C LEU A 567 22.94 -18.97 16.71
N THR A 568 23.82 -19.40 17.61
CA THR A 568 23.61 -20.61 18.45
C THR A 568 22.70 -20.40 19.67
N ASN A 569 22.48 -19.15 20.10
CA ASN A 569 21.71 -18.82 21.31
C ASN A 569 20.27 -18.32 21.02
N VAL A 570 19.78 -18.48 19.79
CA VAL A 570 18.49 -17.93 19.33
C VAL A 570 17.50 -19.06 19.07
N THR A 571 16.24 -18.88 19.50
CA THR A 571 15.20 -19.88 19.22
C THR A 571 14.71 -19.73 17.79
N SER A 572 14.93 -20.77 16.97
CA SER A 572 14.54 -20.77 15.56
C SER A 572 13.12 -21.31 15.36
N ILE A 573 12.31 -20.57 14.61
CA ILE A 573 10.97 -20.97 14.18
C ILE A 573 11.10 -21.88 12.96
N LYS A 574 10.68 -23.14 13.10
CA LYS A 574 10.71 -24.14 12.01
C LYS A 574 9.37 -24.31 11.30
N ASP A 575 8.28 -23.92 11.95
CA ASP A 575 6.93 -23.88 11.41
C ASP A 575 6.21 -22.70 12.06
N ILE A 576 5.81 -21.72 11.25
CA ILE A 576 5.21 -20.47 11.73
C ILE A 576 3.84 -20.73 12.35
N LYS A 577 2.98 -21.54 11.71
CA LYS A 577 1.61 -21.78 12.19
C LYS A 577 1.62 -22.62 13.46
N ALA A 578 2.42 -23.69 13.48
CA ALA A 578 2.56 -24.52 14.68
C ALA A 578 3.13 -23.71 15.85
N TYR A 579 4.17 -22.91 15.62
CA TYR A 579 4.79 -22.11 16.68
C TYR A 579 3.85 -21.04 17.24
N THR A 580 3.23 -20.22 16.38
CA THR A 580 2.33 -19.13 16.81
C THR A 580 1.08 -19.63 17.53
N SER A 581 0.59 -20.83 17.19
CA SER A 581 -0.57 -21.44 17.87
C SER A 581 -0.33 -21.75 19.36
N THR A 582 0.94 -21.85 19.78
CA THR A 582 1.32 -22.08 21.18
C THR A 582 1.50 -20.81 21.99
N LEU A 583 1.51 -19.64 21.35
CA LEU A 583 1.79 -18.36 22.00
C LEU A 583 0.51 -17.69 22.49
N ASN A 584 0.65 -16.88 23.54
CA ASN A 584 -0.44 -16.05 24.03
C ASN A 584 -0.78 -14.97 23.00
N VAL A 585 -2.04 -14.54 23.00
CA VAL A 585 -2.53 -13.48 22.12
C VAL A 585 -2.98 -12.31 22.98
N LEU A 586 -2.48 -11.13 22.69
CA LEU A 586 -2.84 -9.90 23.38
C LEU A 586 -4.31 -9.53 23.09
N PRO A 587 -5.01 -8.89 24.05
CA PRO A 587 -6.34 -8.36 23.79
C PRO A 587 -6.31 -7.30 22.70
N TYR A 588 -7.46 -7.07 22.05
CA TYR A 588 -7.62 -5.90 21.17
C TYR A 588 -7.27 -4.63 21.92
N HIS A 589 -6.45 -3.78 21.31
CA HIS A 589 -5.97 -2.56 21.92
C HIS A 589 -5.98 -1.42 20.91
N LYS A 590 -6.46 -0.24 21.34
CA LYS A 590 -6.46 0.98 20.54
C LYS A 590 -5.68 2.06 21.28
N ILE A 591 -4.88 2.82 20.55
CA ILE A 591 -4.03 3.88 21.09
C ILE A 591 -4.85 5.17 21.14
N LEU A 592 -5.64 5.32 22.21
CA LEU A 592 -6.64 6.40 22.36
C LEU A 592 -6.32 7.44 23.43
N LYS A 593 -5.58 7.05 24.46
CA LYS A 593 -5.22 7.89 25.61
C LYS A 593 -3.72 7.89 25.80
#